data_AF-A0A0N0M1Q0-F1
#
_entry.id   AF-A0A0N0M1Q0-F1
#
_cell.length_a   1.000
_cell.length_b   1.000
_cell.length_c   1.000
_cell.angle_alpha   90.00
_cell.angle_beta   90.00
_cell.angle_gamma   90.00
#
_symmetry.space_group_name_H-M   'P 1'
#
loop_
_entity.id
_entity.type
_entity.pdbx_description
1 polymer ?
#
loop_
_entity_poly.entity_id
_entity_poly.type
_entity_poly.pdbx_seq_one_letter_code
_entity_poly.pdbx_strand_id
1 'polypeptide(L)'
;MTTRMFEHVIALIDEANSEDPNCEEFAGKNWPKERLYSERMTQMLNRFNVDADPLMHIAVRAQHIKRWCSPRSDFPMDKQGYHQWRSALYVFHAKTVVELMQQVGCSEVDQQRVYEAVAKKQIKRNPDSQLVEDIASLVFIEHYMWAFAQTKPDYDEQKWIGILQRTWQKMSIEAHEFVLGGHVILPQPLVPLIEKALSGK
;
A
#
# COMPACT_ATOMS: atom_id res chain seq x y z
N MET A 1 -20.45 8.77 -8.21
CA MET A 1 -20.78 7.70 -7.26
C MET A 1 -21.55 8.26 -6.06
N THR A 2 -22.55 7.54 -5.53
CA THR A 2 -23.29 7.97 -4.32
C THR A 2 -22.56 7.54 -3.04
N THR A 3 -22.79 8.23 -1.92
CA THR A 3 -22.22 7.87 -0.61
C THR A 3 -22.52 6.42 -0.23
N ARG A 4 -23.77 5.96 -0.43
CA ARG A 4 -24.18 4.58 -0.14
C ARG A 4 -23.41 3.55 -0.98
N MET A 5 -23.18 3.84 -2.27
CA MET A 5 -22.38 2.95 -3.12
C MET A 5 -20.93 2.87 -2.63
N PHE A 6 -20.34 4.02 -2.32
CA PHE A 6 -18.98 4.11 -1.80
C PHE A 6 -18.82 3.29 -0.50
N GLU A 7 -19.69 3.53 0.49
CA GLU A 7 -19.67 2.81 1.77
C GLU A 7 -19.84 1.30 1.58
N HIS A 8 -20.69 0.88 0.64
CA HIS A 8 -20.90 -0.54 0.36
C HIS A 8 -19.65 -1.19 -0.26
N VAL A 9 -18.96 -0.52 -1.19
CA VAL A 9 -17.69 -1.05 -1.74
C VAL A 9 -16.63 -1.18 -0.64
N ILE A 10 -16.51 -0.18 0.25
CA ILE A 10 -15.58 -0.24 1.38
C ILE A 10 -15.91 -1.41 2.30
N ALA A 11 -17.19 -1.64 2.61
CA ALA A 11 -17.62 -2.78 3.43
C ALA A 11 -17.25 -4.12 2.80
N LEU A 12 -17.44 -4.28 1.49
CA LEU A 12 -17.07 -5.50 0.76
C LEU A 12 -15.54 -5.74 0.75
N ILE A 13 -14.74 -4.68 0.62
CA ILE A 13 -13.27 -4.78 0.73
C ILE A 13 -12.87 -5.24 2.13
N ASP A 14 -13.51 -4.68 3.15
CA ASP A 14 -13.25 -5.01 4.55
C ASP A 14 -13.64 -6.45 4.88
N GLU A 15 -14.78 -6.92 4.39
CA GLU A 15 -15.22 -8.31 4.53
C GLU A 15 -14.20 -9.25 3.89
N ALA A 16 -13.83 -9.00 2.62
CA ALA A 16 -12.86 -9.81 1.88
C ALA A 16 -11.48 -9.88 2.57
N ASN A 17 -11.01 -8.79 3.16
CA ASN A 17 -9.74 -8.76 3.89
C ASN A 17 -9.84 -9.31 5.32
N SER A 18 -11.05 -9.39 5.90
CA SER A 18 -11.27 -10.03 7.19
C SER A 18 -11.21 -11.55 7.11
N GLU A 19 -11.30 -12.12 5.90
CA GLU A 19 -11.07 -13.55 5.64
C GLU A 19 -9.59 -13.96 5.73
N ASP A 20 -8.64 -13.01 5.86
CA ASP A 20 -7.22 -13.34 5.99
C ASP A 20 -6.95 -14.19 7.24
N PRO A 21 -6.47 -15.45 7.10
CA PRO A 21 -6.20 -16.31 8.25
C PRO A 21 -4.98 -15.85 9.06
N ASN A 22 -4.14 -14.98 8.50
CA ASN A 22 -2.97 -14.45 9.18
C ASN A 22 -3.38 -13.30 10.09
N CYS A 23 -2.93 -13.33 11.35
CA CYS A 23 -3.23 -12.29 12.32
C CYS A 23 -1.99 -11.49 12.74
N GLU A 24 -2.19 -10.21 13.06
CA GLU A 24 -1.21 -9.35 13.72
C GLU A 24 -1.83 -8.73 14.98
N GLU A 25 -1.06 -8.64 16.06
CA GLU A 25 -1.50 -7.93 17.27
C GLU A 25 -1.29 -6.42 17.08
N PHE A 26 -2.33 -5.64 17.29
CA PHE A 26 -2.28 -4.18 17.27
C PHE A 26 -3.27 -3.58 18.27
N ALA A 27 -2.78 -2.67 19.10
CA ALA A 27 -3.57 -2.02 20.17
C ALA A 27 -4.29 -3.02 21.10
N GLY A 28 -3.62 -4.11 21.47
CA GLY A 28 -4.15 -5.15 22.37
C GLY A 28 -5.26 -6.01 21.75
N LYS A 29 -5.38 -6.03 20.42
CA LYS A 29 -6.33 -6.86 19.67
C LYS A 29 -5.61 -7.61 18.56
N ASN A 30 -6.07 -8.82 18.26
CA ASN A 30 -5.66 -9.55 17.07
C ASN A 30 -6.50 -9.09 15.87
N TRP A 31 -5.83 -8.78 14.76
CA TRP A 31 -6.45 -8.34 13.52
C TRP A 31 -6.05 -9.24 12.37
N PRO A 32 -6.97 -9.58 11.44
CA PRO A 32 -6.58 -10.11 10.13
C PRO A 32 -5.61 -9.13 9.46
N LYS A 33 -4.48 -9.64 8.98
CA LYS A 33 -3.34 -8.83 8.56
C LYS A 33 -3.68 -7.88 7.43
N GLU A 34 -4.31 -8.36 6.35
CA GLU A 34 -4.72 -7.48 5.25
C GLU A 34 -5.86 -6.52 5.65
N ARG A 35 -6.71 -6.86 6.62
CA ARG A 35 -7.74 -5.95 7.17
C ARG A 35 -7.13 -4.79 7.95
N LEU A 36 -6.09 -5.05 8.74
CA LEU A 36 -5.32 -4.02 9.43
C LEU A 36 -4.54 -3.13 8.45
N TYR A 37 -3.96 -3.74 7.41
CA TYR A 37 -3.29 -3.00 6.34
C TYR A 37 -4.23 -2.00 5.66
N SER A 38 -5.44 -2.43 5.28
CA SER A 38 -6.45 -1.54 4.68
C SER A 38 -6.80 -0.35 5.57
N GLU A 39 -6.87 -0.53 6.89
CA GLU A 39 -7.10 0.60 7.83
C GLU A 39 -5.97 1.59 7.84
N ARG A 40 -4.73 1.09 7.93
CA ARG A 40 -3.53 1.94 7.91
C ARG A 40 -3.45 2.74 6.61
N MET A 41 -3.81 2.13 5.48
CA MET A 41 -3.90 2.80 4.18
C MET A 41 -4.91 3.95 4.18
N THR A 42 -6.14 3.72 4.67
CA THR A 42 -7.15 4.78 4.77
C THR A 42 -6.73 5.89 5.74
N GLN A 43 -6.21 5.54 6.91
CA GLN A 43 -5.76 6.52 7.91
C GLN A 43 -4.63 7.40 7.37
N MET A 44 -3.68 6.81 6.64
CA MET A 44 -2.60 7.57 6.00
C MET A 44 -3.12 8.46 4.88
N LEU A 45 -4.04 7.98 4.02
CA LEU A 45 -4.67 8.81 2.99
C LEU A 45 -5.35 10.04 3.61
N ASN A 46 -6.12 9.86 4.68
CA ASN A 46 -6.83 10.96 5.33
C ASN A 46 -5.88 12.00 5.96
N ARG A 47 -4.64 11.62 6.29
CA ARG A 47 -3.60 12.54 6.76
C ARG A 47 -2.87 13.22 5.59
N PHE A 48 -2.64 12.49 4.51
CA PHE A 48 -1.84 12.94 3.36
C PHE A 48 -2.63 13.82 2.39
N ASN A 49 -3.87 13.44 2.08
CA ASN A 49 -4.76 14.14 1.15
C ASN A 49 -6.19 14.13 1.69
N VAL A 50 -6.54 15.18 2.43
CA VAL A 50 -7.85 15.35 3.08
C VAL A 50 -9.02 15.49 2.10
N ASP A 51 -8.73 15.86 0.85
CA ASP A 51 -9.71 16.11 -0.21
C ASP A 51 -9.80 14.93 -1.19
N ALA A 52 -9.21 13.77 -0.85
CA ALA A 52 -9.25 12.59 -1.69
C ALA A 52 -10.70 12.16 -1.97
N ASP A 53 -11.02 11.96 -3.24
CA ASP A 53 -12.37 11.57 -3.62
C ASP A 53 -12.69 10.11 -3.25
N PRO A 54 -13.98 9.72 -3.21
CA PRO A 54 -14.40 8.36 -2.87
C PRO A 54 -13.73 7.22 -3.68
N LEU A 55 -13.36 7.45 -4.95
CA LEU A 55 -12.70 6.43 -5.76
C LEU A 55 -11.26 6.20 -5.28
N MET A 56 -10.57 7.26 -4.88
CA MET A 56 -9.23 7.12 -4.29
C MET A 56 -9.25 6.46 -2.92
N HIS A 57 -10.29 6.68 -2.11
CA HIS A 57 -10.50 5.90 -0.90
C HIS A 57 -10.68 4.41 -1.19
N ILE A 58 -11.46 4.04 -2.22
CA ILE A 58 -11.62 2.63 -2.65
C ILE A 58 -10.27 2.05 -3.10
N ALA A 59 -9.55 2.74 -3.99
CA ALA A 59 -8.28 2.26 -4.53
C ALA A 59 -7.23 2.04 -3.43
N VAL A 60 -7.09 3.00 -2.52
CA VAL A 60 -6.15 2.92 -1.38
C VAL A 60 -6.55 1.82 -0.41
N ARG A 61 -7.84 1.70 -0.07
CA ARG A 61 -8.36 0.63 0.81
C ARG A 61 -8.07 -0.75 0.24
N ALA A 62 -8.18 -0.90 -1.08
CA ALA A 62 -8.03 -2.17 -1.78
C ALA A 62 -6.60 -2.49 -2.25
N GLN A 63 -5.60 -1.66 -1.94
CA GLN A 63 -4.24 -1.81 -2.48
C GLN A 63 -3.66 -3.24 -2.34
N HIS A 64 -3.98 -3.96 -1.25
CA HIS A 64 -3.61 -5.37 -1.03
C HIS A 64 -4.82 -6.29 -0.79
N ILE A 65 -5.97 -5.99 -1.40
CA ILE A 65 -7.18 -6.81 -1.24
C ILE A 65 -6.92 -8.29 -1.53
N LYS A 66 -7.27 -9.17 -0.59
CA LYS A 66 -7.10 -10.64 -0.64
C LYS A 66 -5.66 -11.09 -0.97
N ARG A 67 -4.64 -10.31 -0.62
CA ARG A 67 -3.24 -10.63 -0.94
C ARG A 67 -2.77 -11.96 -0.37
N TRP A 68 -3.30 -12.37 0.78
CA TRP A 68 -3.02 -13.66 1.41
C TRP A 68 -3.36 -14.87 0.52
N CYS A 69 -4.25 -14.72 -0.48
CA CYS A 69 -4.58 -15.77 -1.45
C CYS A 69 -3.50 -15.99 -2.53
N SER A 70 -2.48 -15.12 -2.64
CA SER A 70 -1.38 -15.24 -3.60
C SER A 70 -0.03 -15.12 -2.89
N PRO A 71 0.38 -16.16 -2.16
CA PRO A 71 1.62 -16.13 -1.39
C PRO A 71 2.86 -16.11 -2.28
N ARG A 72 3.94 -15.48 -1.78
CA ARG A 72 5.23 -15.40 -2.50
C ARG A 72 5.82 -16.77 -2.84
N SER A 73 5.51 -17.79 -2.04
CA SER A 73 6.00 -19.16 -2.20
C SER A 73 5.56 -19.83 -3.50
N ASP A 74 4.50 -19.32 -4.15
CA ASP A 74 3.98 -19.88 -5.39
C ASP A 74 4.81 -19.50 -6.63
N PHE A 75 5.86 -18.68 -6.43
CA PHE A 75 6.75 -18.18 -7.47
C PHE A 75 8.21 -18.55 -7.16
N PRO A 76 9.10 -18.68 -8.18
CA PRO A 76 10.52 -18.97 -7.96
C PRO A 76 11.17 -18.01 -6.98
N MET A 77 11.95 -18.48 -6.00
CA MET A 77 12.55 -17.66 -4.92
C MET A 77 13.78 -16.87 -5.35
N ASP A 78 13.72 -16.29 -6.55
CA ASP A 78 14.73 -15.41 -7.12
C ASP A 78 14.16 -14.01 -7.41
N LYS A 79 14.99 -13.15 -7.99
CA LYS A 79 14.63 -11.78 -8.34
C LYS A 79 13.56 -11.73 -9.44
N GLN A 80 13.62 -12.62 -10.43
CA GLN A 80 12.68 -12.65 -11.54
C GLN A 80 11.29 -13.08 -11.06
N GLY A 81 11.21 -14.16 -10.27
CA GLY A 81 9.99 -14.64 -9.64
C GLY A 81 9.37 -13.61 -8.70
N TYR A 82 10.18 -12.83 -7.98
CA TYR A 82 9.66 -11.70 -7.20
C TYR A 82 8.99 -10.63 -8.08
N HIS A 83 9.61 -10.28 -9.22
CA HIS A 83 9.02 -9.31 -10.15
C HIS A 83 7.74 -9.83 -10.82
N GLN A 84 7.69 -11.13 -11.15
CA GLN A 84 6.50 -11.80 -11.68
C GLN A 84 5.36 -11.78 -10.66
N TRP A 85 5.63 -12.24 -9.44
CA TRP A 85 4.66 -12.23 -8.33
C TRP A 85 4.10 -10.83 -8.09
N ARG A 86 4.98 -9.83 -7.97
CA ARG A 86 4.55 -8.44 -7.73
C ARG A 86 3.67 -7.90 -8.87
N SER A 87 4.01 -8.21 -10.12
CA SER A 87 3.22 -7.77 -11.27
C SER A 87 1.86 -8.48 -11.33
N ALA A 88 1.82 -9.76 -10.98
CA ALA A 88 0.59 -10.54 -10.87
C ALA A 88 -0.32 -9.99 -9.77
N LEU A 89 0.22 -9.64 -8.60
CA LEU A 89 -0.53 -9.02 -7.51
C LEU A 89 -1.22 -7.72 -7.92
N TYR A 90 -0.55 -6.85 -8.68
CA TYR A 90 -1.15 -5.60 -9.15
C TYR A 90 -2.41 -5.84 -9.99
N VAL A 91 -2.36 -6.81 -10.90
CA VAL A 91 -3.51 -7.19 -11.73
C VAL A 91 -4.59 -7.86 -10.90
N PHE A 92 -4.20 -8.76 -9.99
CA PHE A 92 -5.11 -9.46 -9.10
C PHE A 92 -5.91 -8.48 -8.23
N HIS A 93 -5.24 -7.61 -7.47
CA HIS A 93 -5.90 -6.63 -6.60
C HIS A 93 -6.85 -5.70 -7.37
N ALA A 94 -6.40 -5.21 -8.53
CA ALA A 94 -7.20 -4.32 -9.36
C ALA A 94 -8.46 -5.01 -9.92
N LYS A 95 -8.36 -6.26 -10.35
CA LYS A 95 -9.52 -7.04 -10.79
C LYS A 95 -10.48 -7.30 -9.64
N THR A 96 -9.97 -7.74 -8.49
CA THR A 96 -10.80 -8.06 -7.32
C THR A 96 -11.60 -6.85 -6.85
N VAL A 97 -11.01 -5.65 -6.75
CA VAL A 97 -11.78 -4.47 -6.35
C VAL A 97 -12.80 -4.05 -7.41
N VAL A 98 -12.49 -4.19 -8.70
CA VAL A 98 -13.44 -3.91 -9.78
C VAL A 98 -14.65 -4.85 -9.72
N GLU A 99 -14.44 -6.14 -9.45
CA GLU A 99 -15.52 -7.11 -9.28
C GLU A 99 -16.46 -6.72 -8.13
N LEU A 100 -15.92 -6.19 -7.01
CA LEU A 100 -16.75 -5.66 -5.92
C LEU A 100 -17.49 -4.38 -6.32
N MET A 101 -16.85 -3.47 -7.05
CA MET A 101 -17.49 -2.26 -7.57
C MET A 101 -18.63 -2.57 -8.56
N GLN A 102 -18.46 -3.61 -9.38
CA GLN A 102 -19.48 -4.10 -10.30
C GLN A 102 -20.73 -4.61 -9.57
N GLN A 103 -20.55 -5.37 -8.48
CA GLN A 103 -21.65 -5.86 -7.66
C GLN A 103 -22.51 -4.72 -7.08
N VAL A 104 -21.89 -3.58 -6.79
CA VAL A 104 -22.56 -2.39 -6.26
C VAL A 104 -23.16 -1.50 -7.37
N GLY A 105 -22.86 -1.80 -8.65
CA GLY A 105 -23.35 -1.06 -9.80
C GLY A 105 -22.60 0.25 -10.08
N CYS A 106 -21.32 0.33 -9.70
CA CYS A 106 -20.46 1.45 -10.09
C CYS A 106 -20.32 1.53 -11.63
N SER A 107 -20.12 2.74 -12.17
CA SER A 107 -19.95 2.91 -13.62
C SER A 107 -18.64 2.28 -14.14
N GLU A 108 -18.58 1.90 -15.41
CA GLU A 108 -17.35 1.37 -16.02
C GLU A 108 -16.18 2.38 -15.98
N VAL A 109 -16.49 3.68 -16.07
CA VAL A 109 -15.49 4.76 -15.96
C VAL A 109 -14.87 4.79 -14.56
N ASP A 110 -15.71 4.71 -13.52
CA ASP A 110 -15.27 4.67 -12.13
C ASP A 110 -14.43 3.40 -11.86
N GLN A 111 -14.89 2.25 -12.36
CA GLN A 111 -14.19 0.96 -12.26
C GLN A 111 -12.81 1.04 -12.93
N GLN A 112 -12.73 1.59 -14.14
CA GLN A 112 -11.48 1.69 -14.89
C GLN A 112 -10.47 2.60 -14.20
N ARG A 113 -10.90 3.73 -13.63
CA ARG A 113 -10.03 4.63 -12.87
C ARG A 113 -9.41 3.93 -11.66
N VAL A 114 -10.24 3.23 -10.86
CA VAL A 114 -9.76 2.46 -9.70
C VAL A 114 -8.84 1.31 -10.13
N TYR A 115 -9.19 0.61 -11.22
CA TYR A 115 -8.36 -0.45 -11.78
C TYR A 115 -6.96 0.05 -12.09
N GLU A 116 -6.85 1.16 -12.82
CA GLU A 116 -5.56 1.71 -13.22
C GLU A 116 -4.71 2.13 -12.01
N ALA A 117 -5.34 2.76 -11.01
CA ALA A 117 -4.70 3.16 -9.77
C ALA A 117 -4.12 1.96 -9.00
N VAL A 118 -4.95 0.94 -8.73
CA VAL A 118 -4.53 -0.25 -7.96
C VAL A 118 -3.55 -1.13 -8.74
N ALA A 119 -3.73 -1.21 -10.06
CA ALA A 119 -2.79 -1.91 -10.95
C ALA A 119 -1.48 -1.14 -11.16
N LYS A 120 -1.34 0.05 -10.56
CA LYS A 120 -0.16 0.92 -10.63
C LYS A 120 0.25 1.26 -12.06
N LYS A 121 -0.73 1.57 -12.89
CA LYS A 121 -0.52 1.90 -14.31
C LYS A 121 0.13 3.27 -14.43
N GLN A 122 1.33 3.29 -15.00
CA GLN A 122 2.05 4.53 -15.31
C GLN A 122 2.32 5.44 -14.09
N ILE A 123 2.84 4.86 -12.99
CA ILE A 123 3.36 5.64 -11.85
C ILE A 123 4.22 6.82 -12.36
N LYS A 124 4.12 7.98 -11.70
CA LYS A 124 4.66 9.30 -12.10
C LYS A 124 3.98 10.01 -13.27
N ARG A 125 3.06 9.35 -13.98
CA ARG A 125 2.27 9.97 -15.07
C ARG A 125 0.77 9.91 -14.80
N ASN A 126 0.30 8.86 -14.14
CA ASN A 126 -1.04 8.75 -13.62
C ASN A 126 -1.04 9.21 -12.14
N PRO A 127 -1.73 10.31 -11.79
CA PRO A 127 -1.75 10.84 -10.43
C PRO A 127 -2.43 9.90 -9.43
N ASP A 128 -3.46 9.15 -9.83
CA ASP A 128 -4.14 8.20 -8.95
C ASP A 128 -3.24 7.01 -8.60
N SER A 129 -2.51 6.48 -9.60
CA SER A 129 -1.49 5.43 -9.37
C SER A 129 -0.34 5.94 -8.50
N GLN A 130 0.08 7.19 -8.69
CA GLN A 130 1.11 7.81 -7.86
C GLN A 130 0.65 7.94 -6.42
N LEU A 131 -0.59 8.42 -6.19
CA LEU A 131 -1.17 8.54 -4.86
C LEU A 131 -1.21 7.18 -4.14
N VAL A 132 -1.63 6.11 -4.82
CA VAL A 132 -1.63 4.76 -4.23
C VAL A 132 -0.21 4.29 -3.87
N GLU A 133 0.79 4.58 -4.70
CA GLU A 133 2.21 4.26 -4.41
C GLU A 133 2.75 5.09 -3.23
N ASP A 134 2.39 6.38 -3.14
CA ASP A 134 2.78 7.27 -2.06
C ASP A 134 2.21 6.75 -0.74
N ILE A 135 0.90 6.54 -0.64
CA ILE A 135 0.27 6.03 0.59
C ILE A 135 0.85 4.68 1.00
N ALA A 136 1.06 3.75 0.06
CA ALA A 136 1.67 2.46 0.37
C ALA A 136 3.11 2.61 0.90
N SER A 137 3.88 3.56 0.37
CA SER A 137 5.25 3.82 0.81
C SER A 137 5.28 4.46 2.20
N LEU A 138 4.40 5.43 2.49
CA LEU A 138 4.28 6.07 3.79
C LEU A 138 3.83 5.07 4.86
N VAL A 139 2.82 4.24 4.56
CA VAL A 139 2.35 3.15 5.44
C VAL A 139 3.46 2.13 5.70
N PHE A 140 4.24 1.78 4.68
CA PHE A 140 5.40 0.90 4.86
C PHE A 140 6.42 1.50 5.83
N ILE A 141 6.77 2.78 5.65
CA ILE A 141 7.71 3.49 6.54
C ILE A 141 7.20 3.49 7.98
N GLU A 142 5.94 3.88 8.19
CA GLU A 142 5.38 4.07 9.54
C GLU A 142 5.15 2.77 10.31
N HIS A 143 4.69 1.72 9.64
CA HIS A 143 4.16 0.53 10.33
C HIS A 143 4.95 -0.75 10.09
N TYR A 144 5.64 -0.88 8.96
CA TYR A 144 6.16 -2.19 8.52
C TYR A 144 7.67 -2.24 8.35
N MET A 145 8.33 -1.09 8.14
CA MET A 145 9.75 -1.03 7.83
C MET A 145 10.62 -1.65 8.93
N TRP A 146 10.32 -1.36 10.20
CA TRP A 146 11.08 -1.90 11.33
C TRP A 146 10.97 -3.43 11.41
N ALA A 147 9.74 -3.97 11.41
CA ALA A 147 9.53 -5.41 11.44
C ALA A 147 10.17 -6.08 10.21
N PHE A 148 10.06 -5.48 9.03
CA PHE A 148 10.72 -5.96 7.83
C PHE A 148 12.24 -6.02 8.00
N ALA A 149 12.84 -5.02 8.66
CA ALA A 149 14.27 -5.02 8.93
C ALA A 149 14.73 -6.16 9.84
N GLN A 150 13.94 -6.50 10.84
CA GLN A 150 14.22 -7.63 11.72
C GLN A 150 14.18 -8.99 10.99
N THR A 151 13.46 -9.10 9.87
CA THR A 151 13.45 -10.33 9.04
C THR A 151 14.67 -10.48 8.12
N LYS A 152 15.55 -9.48 8.08
CA LYS A 152 16.75 -9.43 7.20
C LYS A 152 18.02 -9.10 8.00
N PRO A 153 18.38 -9.92 9.00
CA PRO A 153 19.58 -9.68 9.81
C PRO A 153 20.89 -9.78 9.00
N ASP A 154 20.84 -10.41 7.82
CA ASP A 154 21.94 -10.56 6.88
C ASP A 154 22.19 -9.31 6.01
N TYR A 155 21.30 -8.32 6.03
CA TYR A 155 21.45 -7.12 5.21
C TYR A 155 22.40 -6.13 5.89
N ASP A 156 23.49 -5.82 5.19
CA ASP A 156 24.38 -4.74 5.59
C ASP A 156 23.74 -3.35 5.44
N GLU A 157 24.43 -2.36 6.01
CA GLU A 157 23.97 -0.97 5.99
C GLU A 157 23.77 -0.44 4.56
N GLN A 158 24.66 -0.77 3.62
CA GLN A 158 24.59 -0.30 2.24
C GLN A 158 23.35 -0.85 1.53
N LYS A 159 23.04 -2.12 1.77
CA LYS A 159 21.83 -2.77 1.26
C LYS A 159 20.58 -2.06 1.76
N TRP A 160 20.55 -1.71 3.04
CA TRP A 160 19.45 -0.96 3.65
C TRP A 160 19.31 0.45 3.10
N ILE A 161 20.41 1.20 3.00
CA ILE A 161 20.42 2.53 2.36
C ILE A 161 19.83 2.42 0.94
N GLY A 162 20.24 1.42 0.17
CA GLY A 162 19.69 1.18 -1.17
C GLY A 162 18.20 0.84 -1.17
N ILE A 163 17.67 0.15 -0.16
CA ILE A 163 16.22 -0.11 -0.01
C ILE A 163 15.49 1.19 0.29
N LEU A 164 15.97 1.97 1.25
CA LEU A 164 15.40 3.27 1.65
C LEU A 164 15.36 4.24 0.47
N GLN A 165 16.47 4.36 -0.26
CA GLN A 165 16.55 5.20 -1.47
C GLN A 165 15.59 4.73 -2.56
N ARG A 166 15.42 3.42 -2.75
CA ARG A 166 14.43 2.89 -3.72
C ARG A 166 13.00 3.13 -3.29
N THR A 167 12.67 3.08 -2.00
CA THR A 167 11.34 3.48 -1.50
C THR A 167 11.13 4.96 -1.74
N TRP A 168 12.11 5.79 -1.37
CA TRP A 168 12.08 7.23 -1.57
C TRP A 168 11.92 7.64 -3.04
N GLN A 169 12.64 7.02 -3.98
CA GLN A 169 12.55 7.33 -5.42
C GLN A 169 11.19 7.02 -6.08
N LYS A 170 10.34 6.20 -5.46
CA LYS A 170 9.00 5.89 -5.95
C LYS A 170 7.97 6.94 -5.53
N MET A 171 8.23 7.61 -4.40
CA MET A 171 7.34 8.62 -3.86
C MET A 171 7.41 9.92 -4.66
N SER A 172 6.31 10.67 -4.65
CA SER A 172 6.20 12.04 -5.15
C SER A 172 7.00 13.03 -4.29
N ILE A 173 7.10 14.28 -4.76
CA ILE A 173 7.77 15.35 -4.01
C ILE A 173 6.93 15.67 -2.76
N GLU A 174 5.62 15.71 -2.90
CA GLU A 174 4.64 15.95 -1.85
C GLU A 174 4.76 14.89 -0.74
N ALA A 175 4.94 13.62 -1.10
CA ALA A 175 5.20 12.54 -0.14
C ALA A 175 6.57 12.67 0.55
N HIS A 176 7.60 13.21 -0.14
CA HIS A 176 8.88 13.52 0.51
C HIS A 176 8.72 14.63 1.55
N GLU A 177 8.04 15.72 1.17
CA GLU A 177 7.75 16.85 2.05
C GLU A 177 6.91 16.40 3.24
N PHE A 178 5.93 15.50 3.04
CA PHE A 178 5.11 14.95 4.11
C PHE A 178 5.95 14.18 5.15
N VAL A 179 6.92 13.38 4.70
CA VAL A 179 7.85 12.68 5.61
C VAL A 179 8.76 13.69 6.32
N LEU A 180 9.37 14.63 5.59
CA LEU A 180 10.31 15.62 6.13
C LEU A 180 9.64 16.61 7.09
N GLY A 181 8.34 16.89 6.89
CA GLY A 181 7.52 17.71 7.78
C GLY A 181 7.12 17.03 9.09
N GLY A 182 7.55 15.78 9.32
CA GLY A 182 7.25 15.04 10.54
C GLY A 182 5.81 14.50 10.59
N HIS A 183 5.13 14.44 9.45
CA HIS A 183 3.77 13.90 9.36
C HIS A 183 3.74 12.37 9.28
N VAL A 184 4.89 11.69 9.36
CA VAL A 184 5.02 10.23 9.44
C VAL A 184 5.84 9.86 10.68
N ILE A 185 5.37 8.88 11.45
CA ILE A 185 6.12 8.36 12.59
C ILE A 185 7.24 7.46 12.05
N LEU A 186 8.47 7.93 12.13
CA LEU A 186 9.63 7.13 11.72
C LEU A 186 9.95 6.05 12.76
N PRO A 187 10.34 4.85 12.31
CA PRO A 187 10.81 3.81 13.22
C PRO A 187 12.13 4.24 13.87
N GLN A 188 12.08 4.55 15.18
CA GLN A 188 13.19 5.15 15.93
C GLN A 188 14.55 4.46 15.71
N PRO A 189 14.65 3.10 15.72
CA PRO A 189 15.93 2.44 15.49
C PRO A 189 16.54 2.65 14.10
N LEU A 190 15.74 3.05 13.10
CA LEU A 190 16.19 3.25 11.71
C LEU A 190 16.36 4.73 11.34
N VAL A 191 16.02 5.68 12.22
CA VAL A 191 16.13 7.12 11.92
C VAL A 191 17.53 7.52 11.43
N PRO A 192 18.64 7.13 12.08
CA PRO A 192 19.98 7.47 11.60
C PRO A 192 20.28 6.95 10.18
N LEU A 193 19.73 5.78 9.85
CA LEU A 193 19.90 5.14 8.55
C LEU A 193 19.06 5.82 7.46
N ILE A 194 17.85 6.26 7.83
CA ILE A 194 16.97 7.06 6.97
C ILE A 194 17.64 8.39 6.64
N GLU A 195 18.10 9.13 7.65
CA GLU A 195 18.81 10.41 7.47
C GLU A 195 20.02 10.25 6.54
N LYS A 196 20.85 9.23 6.78
CA LYS A 196 22.00 8.91 5.93
C LYS A 196 21.62 8.56 4.49
N ALA A 197 20.53 7.83 4.31
CA ALA A 197 20.04 7.48 2.97
C ALA A 197 19.55 8.71 2.18
N LEU A 198 19.02 9.71 2.89
CA LEU A 198 18.49 10.95 2.30
C LEU A 198 19.56 12.02 2.07
N SER A 199 20.64 12.06 2.87
CA SER A 199 21.74 13.02 2.72
C SER A 199 22.63 12.75 1.50
N GLY A 200 22.56 11.55 0.91
CA GLY A 200 23.32 11.16 -0.29
C GLY A 200 22.61 11.48 -1.61
N LYS A 201 21.63 12.39 -1.60
CA LYS A 201 20.89 12.88 -2.77
C LYS A 201 21.40 14.21 -3.27
#